data_AF-A0A968MZC5-F1
#
_entry.id   AF-A0A968MZC5-F1
#
_cell.length_a   1.000
_cell.length_b   1.000
_cell.length_c   1.000
_cell.angle_alpha   90.00
_cell.angle_beta   90.00
_cell.angle_gamma   90.00
#
_symmetry.space_group_name_H-M   'P 1'
#
loop_
_entity.id
_entity.type
_entity.pdbx_description
1 polymer ?
#
loop_
_entity_poly.entity_id
_entity_poly.type
_entity_poly.pdbx_seq_one_letter_code
_entity_poly.pdbx_strand_id
1 'polypeptide(L)'
;MQPHRRIFQLVLNGAHRHDKIKAFLSPFKTENNVSVSTAVNLEQGGYRVRITASGYDTTMTGWVFLDDMTLKLEKNNAGEVLFYRKTCESTNLQANAEAKNFRYFNPANGNILILNNSVKYTWSASPMPEGFKYSGAKIWIEGNDLPSVNTDYTVKATDNFEMWKEDAVKYITIIPKADFETEYEKSTRIKFRPPWRLLS
;
A
#
# COMPACT_ATOMS: atom_id res chain seq x y z
N MET A 1 -7.99 50.00 24.07
CA MET A 1 -7.41 48.90 23.27
C MET A 1 -8.54 48.14 22.61
N GLN A 2 -8.75 48.33 21.30
CA GLN A 2 -9.75 47.56 20.55
C GLN A 2 -9.18 46.18 20.21
N PRO A 3 -9.96 45.11 20.32
CA PRO A 3 -9.52 43.78 19.90
C PRO A 3 -9.38 43.77 18.38
N HIS A 4 -8.19 43.41 17.91
CA HIS A 4 -7.85 43.27 16.50
C HIS A 4 -8.73 42.18 15.87
N ARG A 5 -9.65 42.59 15.00
CA ARG A 5 -10.54 41.70 14.24
C ARG A 5 -9.76 41.00 13.13
N ARG A 6 -9.89 39.68 13.03
CA ARG A 6 -9.33 38.85 11.94
C ARG A 6 -10.47 38.18 11.19
N ILE A 7 -10.46 38.30 9.86
CA ILE A 7 -11.46 37.72 8.96
C ILE A 7 -10.74 36.63 8.14
N PHE A 8 -11.34 35.44 8.11
CA PHE A 8 -10.85 34.27 7.37
C PHE A 8 -11.89 33.90 6.32
N GLN A 9 -11.50 33.95 5.05
CA GLN A 9 -12.35 33.51 3.95
C GLN A 9 -11.71 32.29 3.29
N LEU A 10 -12.39 31.15 3.38
CA LEU A 10 -12.02 29.89 2.78
C LEU A 10 -12.94 29.63 1.57
N VAL A 11 -12.35 29.56 0.38
CA VAL A 11 -13.09 29.24 -0.85
C VAL A 11 -13.15 27.72 -0.98
N LEU A 12 -14.36 27.15 -0.89
CA LEU A 12 -14.58 25.71 -1.03
C LEU A 12 -15.12 25.41 -2.43
N ASN A 13 -14.36 24.68 -3.25
CA ASN A 13 -14.84 24.17 -4.53
C ASN A 13 -15.39 22.75 -4.35
N GLY A 14 -16.58 22.51 -4.92
CA GLY A 14 -17.15 21.19 -5.12
C GLY A 14 -17.57 21.00 -6.58
N ALA A 15 -17.35 19.79 -7.08
CA ALA A 15 -17.83 19.19 -8.33
C ALA A 15 -17.22 19.62 -9.70
N HIS A 16 -16.24 18.80 -10.11
CA HIS A 16 -16.01 18.24 -11.46
C HIS A 16 -15.48 19.12 -12.62
N ARG A 17 -14.36 18.64 -13.18
CA ARG A 17 -13.65 19.04 -14.42
C ARG A 17 -12.88 20.37 -14.33
N HIS A 18 -11.60 20.24 -13.99
CA HIS A 18 -10.46 21.08 -14.42
C HIS A 18 -10.82 22.45 -15.00
N ASP A 19 -11.27 23.36 -14.14
CA ASP A 19 -11.71 24.67 -14.60
C ASP A 19 -10.52 25.56 -14.93
N LYS A 20 -10.47 26.00 -16.19
CA LYS A 20 -9.75 27.21 -16.56
C LYS A 20 -10.30 28.34 -15.69
N ILE A 21 -9.41 29.21 -15.19
CA ILE A 21 -9.77 30.40 -14.42
C ILE A 21 -10.78 31.24 -15.22
N LYS A 22 -12.07 31.02 -14.99
CA LYS A 22 -13.16 31.89 -15.41
C LYS A 22 -14.21 31.89 -14.29
N ALA A 23 -14.01 32.84 -13.39
CA ALA A 23 -14.88 33.24 -12.28
C ALA A 23 -15.02 32.22 -11.12
N PHE A 24 -14.51 32.61 -9.94
CA PHE A 24 -14.77 31.97 -8.66
C PHE A 24 -16.23 32.23 -8.25
N LEU A 25 -17.16 31.37 -8.69
CA LEU A 25 -18.59 31.46 -8.34
C LEU A 25 -19.03 30.39 -7.34
N SER A 26 -18.10 29.70 -6.69
CA SER A 26 -18.37 28.64 -5.70
C SER A 26 -18.60 29.22 -4.29
N PRO A 27 -19.40 28.58 -3.41
CA PRO A 27 -19.66 29.08 -2.06
C PRO A 27 -18.39 29.34 -1.25
N PHE A 28 -18.35 30.53 -0.66
CA PHE A 28 -17.29 30.97 0.24
C PHE A 28 -17.68 30.64 1.67
N LYS A 29 -16.85 29.88 2.39
CA LYS A 29 -16.92 29.87 3.84
C LYS A 29 -16.23 31.13 4.35
N THR A 30 -16.99 32.02 4.98
CA THR A 30 -16.44 33.23 5.59
C THR A 30 -16.64 33.18 7.09
N GLU A 31 -15.56 33.34 7.84
CA GLU A 31 -15.57 33.40 9.29
C GLU A 31 -14.92 34.71 9.74
N ASN A 32 -15.65 35.45 10.58
CA ASN A 32 -15.20 36.72 11.10
C ASN A 32 -14.85 36.58 12.58
N ASN A 33 -13.78 37.27 13.01
CA ASN A 33 -13.33 37.35 14.40
C ASN A 33 -12.92 35.99 14.99
N VAL A 34 -12.39 35.09 14.17
CA VAL A 34 -11.87 33.79 14.64
C VAL A 34 -10.35 33.82 14.70
N SER A 35 -9.75 33.03 15.59
CA SER A 35 -8.29 32.80 15.62
C SER A 35 -7.89 31.60 14.77
N VAL A 36 -8.83 30.68 14.54
CA VAL A 36 -8.69 29.45 13.76
C VAL A 36 -9.94 29.28 12.90
N SER A 37 -9.73 28.88 11.64
CA SER A 37 -10.78 28.52 10.69
C SER A 37 -10.53 27.10 10.22
N THR A 38 -11.58 26.25 10.24
CA THR A 38 -11.47 24.85 9.84
C THR A 38 -12.51 24.52 8.79
N ALA A 39 -12.13 23.80 7.73
CA ALA A 39 -13.10 23.08 6.91
C ALA A 39 -12.82 21.59 6.96
N VAL A 40 -13.91 20.85 6.90
CA VAL A 40 -13.95 19.40 6.91
C VAL A 40 -14.65 18.92 5.65
N ASN A 41 -14.47 17.64 5.30
CA ASN A 41 -15.11 17.01 4.14
C ASN A 41 -14.77 17.73 2.82
N LEU A 42 -13.51 18.15 2.68
CA LEU A 42 -13.01 18.72 1.43
C LEU A 42 -12.91 17.62 0.38
N GLU A 43 -13.42 17.92 -0.81
CA GLU A 43 -13.18 17.09 -1.98
C GLU A 43 -11.73 17.24 -2.46
N GLN A 44 -11.29 16.37 -3.37
CA GLN A 44 -10.01 16.55 -4.03
C GLN A 44 -10.05 17.80 -4.92
N GLY A 45 -9.07 18.71 -4.78
CA GLY A 45 -9.06 19.94 -5.57
C GLY A 45 -8.09 21.01 -5.10
N GLY A 46 -8.06 22.12 -5.84
CA GLY A 46 -7.33 23.32 -5.45
C GLY A 46 -8.21 24.24 -4.59
N TYR A 47 -7.68 24.69 -3.46
CA TYR A 47 -8.33 25.56 -2.49
C TYR A 47 -7.54 26.84 -2.32
N ARG A 48 -8.26 27.95 -2.15
CA ARG A 48 -7.68 29.25 -1.89
C ARG A 48 -8.23 29.81 -0.59
N VAL A 49 -7.33 30.33 0.23
CA VAL A 49 -7.68 31.04 1.47
C VAL A 49 -7.23 32.47 1.32
N ARG A 50 -8.10 33.41 1.65
CA ARG A 50 -7.74 34.81 1.85
C ARG A 50 -7.86 35.13 3.33
N ILE A 51 -6.80 35.70 3.89
CA ILE A 51 -6.74 36.09 5.29
C ILE A 51 -6.61 37.60 5.31
N THR A 52 -7.59 38.26 5.92
CA THR A 52 -7.58 39.71 6.12
C THR A 52 -7.60 40.03 7.61
N ALA A 53 -6.61 40.82 8.04
CA ALA A 53 -6.47 41.33 9.40
C ALA A 53 -5.99 42.78 9.34
N SER A 54 -5.95 43.48 10.48
CA SER A 54 -5.53 44.88 10.54
C SER A 54 -4.10 45.05 10.00
N GLY A 55 -3.97 45.57 8.78
CA GLY A 55 -2.70 45.77 8.08
C GLY A 55 -2.15 44.52 7.37
N TYR A 56 -2.91 43.44 7.26
CA TYR A 56 -2.46 42.19 6.65
C TYR A 56 -3.54 41.63 5.71
N ASP A 57 -3.21 41.47 4.44
CA ASP A 57 -4.09 40.85 3.44
C ASP A 57 -3.24 39.90 2.61
N THR A 58 -3.41 38.60 2.85
CA THR A 58 -2.65 37.56 2.14
C THR A 58 -3.57 36.52 1.54
N THR A 59 -3.10 35.92 0.46
CA THR A 59 -3.78 34.81 -0.21
C THR A 59 -2.86 33.61 -0.26
N MET A 60 -3.36 32.46 0.18
CA MET A 60 -2.68 31.17 0.11
C MET A 60 -3.47 30.24 -0.80
N THR A 61 -2.77 29.43 -1.59
CA THR A 61 -3.39 28.40 -2.43
C THR A 61 -2.76 27.05 -2.09
N GLY A 62 -3.58 26.03 -1.88
CA GLY A 62 -3.16 24.67 -1.61
C GLY A 62 -3.99 23.67 -2.40
N TRP A 63 -3.53 22.44 -2.48
CA TRP A 63 -4.25 21.34 -3.12
C TRP A 63 -4.51 20.24 -2.10
N VAL A 64 -5.75 19.75 -2.08
CA VAL A 64 -6.14 18.58 -1.33
C VAL A 64 -6.15 17.41 -2.32
N PHE A 65 -5.39 16.38 -1.98
CA PHE A 65 -5.40 15.12 -2.70
C PHE A 65 -5.97 14.04 -1.80
N LEU A 66 -7.04 13.40 -2.24
CA LEU A 66 -7.53 12.18 -1.64
C LEU A 66 -6.80 11.05 -2.36
N ASP A 67 -5.74 10.54 -1.74
CA ASP A 67 -4.96 9.47 -2.36
C ASP A 67 -5.61 8.11 -2.13
N ASP A 68 -5.61 7.29 -3.18
CA ASP A 68 -6.25 6.00 -3.26
C ASP A 68 -5.23 4.90 -3.57
N MET A 69 -4.08 4.96 -2.90
CA MET A 69 -3.07 3.94 -3.00
C MET A 69 -3.66 2.54 -2.79
N THR A 70 -3.37 1.66 -3.74
CA THR A 70 -3.75 0.25 -3.68
C THR A 70 -2.53 -0.61 -3.40
N LEU A 71 -2.74 -1.75 -2.76
CA LEU A 71 -1.75 -2.78 -2.55
C LEU A 71 -2.45 -4.14 -2.70
N LYS A 72 -1.84 -5.02 -3.49
CA LYS A 72 -2.31 -6.39 -3.69
C LYS A 72 -1.14 -7.35 -3.61
N LEU A 73 -1.26 -8.36 -2.76
CA LEU A 73 -0.38 -9.50 -2.72
C LEU A 73 -1.07 -10.70 -3.39
N GLU A 74 -0.35 -11.40 -4.26
CA GLU A 74 -0.90 -12.57 -4.96
C GLU A 74 -1.16 -13.73 -4.00
N LYS A 75 -2.45 -14.14 -3.89
CA LYS A 75 -2.91 -15.23 -3.02
C LYS A 75 -4.17 -15.90 -3.56
N ASN A 76 -4.43 -17.13 -3.12
CA ASN A 76 -5.67 -17.85 -3.44
C ASN A 76 -6.85 -17.35 -2.59
N ASN A 77 -8.05 -17.92 -2.81
CA ASN A 77 -9.26 -17.56 -2.04
C ASN A 77 -9.16 -17.90 -0.54
N ALA A 78 -8.24 -18.78 -0.14
CA ALA A 78 -7.97 -19.12 1.25
C ALA A 78 -6.91 -18.19 1.90
N GLY A 79 -6.38 -17.21 1.16
CA GLY A 79 -5.34 -16.30 1.64
C GLY A 79 -3.92 -16.90 1.64
N GLU A 80 -3.71 -17.98 0.89
CA GLU A 80 -2.44 -18.70 0.82
C GLU A 80 -1.66 -18.40 -0.46
N VAL A 81 -0.36 -18.66 -0.41
CA VAL A 81 0.53 -18.53 -1.57
C VAL A 81 0.04 -19.42 -2.72
N LEU A 82 -0.09 -18.83 -3.90
CA LEU A 82 -0.51 -19.53 -5.12
C LEU A 82 0.40 -20.72 -5.42
N PHE A 83 -0.17 -21.83 -5.87
CA PHE A 83 0.58 -23.07 -6.14
C PHE A 83 1.76 -22.85 -7.11
N TYR A 84 1.60 -22.04 -8.16
CA TYR A 84 2.67 -21.77 -9.12
C TYR A 84 3.74 -20.77 -8.61
N ARG A 85 3.51 -20.16 -7.44
CA ARG A 85 4.45 -19.25 -6.75
C ARG A 85 5.28 -19.95 -5.67
N LYS A 86 5.02 -21.24 -5.41
CA LYS A 86 5.79 -22.08 -4.50
C LYS A 86 6.08 -23.44 -5.12
N THR A 87 7.32 -23.88 -5.04
CA THR A 87 7.77 -25.22 -5.42
C THR A 87 8.48 -25.85 -4.23
N CYS A 88 8.96 -27.09 -4.36
CA CYS A 88 9.80 -27.72 -3.36
C CYS A 88 11.18 -27.05 -3.22
N GLU A 89 11.58 -26.22 -4.20
CA GLU A 89 12.92 -25.61 -4.27
C GLU A 89 12.89 -24.08 -4.24
N SER A 90 11.73 -23.45 -4.36
CA SER A 90 11.64 -21.99 -4.42
C SER A 90 10.28 -21.44 -4.00
N THR A 91 10.27 -20.24 -3.46
CA THR A 91 9.07 -19.44 -3.22
C THR A 91 9.29 -18.02 -3.72
N ASN A 92 8.37 -17.53 -4.54
CA ASN A 92 8.41 -16.20 -5.12
C ASN A 92 7.11 -15.48 -4.81
N LEU A 93 7.18 -14.44 -3.97
CA LEU A 93 6.02 -13.60 -3.67
C LEU A 93 6.17 -12.27 -4.38
N GLN A 94 5.07 -11.78 -4.93
CA GLN A 94 5.02 -10.51 -5.63
C GLN A 94 3.85 -9.69 -5.13
N ALA A 95 4.16 -8.48 -4.66
CA ALA A 95 3.21 -7.44 -4.38
C ALA A 95 3.08 -6.52 -5.60
N ASN A 96 1.92 -5.91 -5.74
CA ASN A 96 1.70 -4.80 -6.67
C ASN A 96 1.00 -3.68 -5.92
N ALA A 97 1.64 -2.52 -5.86
CA ALA A 97 1.05 -1.31 -5.33
C ALA A 97 1.02 -0.22 -6.41
N GLU A 98 -0.09 0.48 -6.47
CA GLU A 98 -0.30 1.61 -7.37
C GLU A 98 -0.63 2.83 -6.53
N ALA A 99 0.14 3.91 -6.70
CA ALA A 99 -0.13 5.22 -6.15
C ALA A 99 -0.32 6.21 -7.29
N LYS A 100 -1.27 7.13 -7.15
CA LYS A 100 -1.54 8.11 -8.21
C LYS A 100 -0.56 9.26 -8.11
N ASN A 101 -0.06 9.69 -9.27
CA ASN A 101 0.64 10.96 -9.38
C ASN A 101 -0.34 12.12 -9.17
N PHE A 102 0.11 13.15 -8.48
CA PHE A 102 -0.70 14.31 -8.17
C PHE A 102 -0.54 15.37 -9.24
N ARG A 103 -1.67 15.83 -9.78
CA ARG A 103 -1.71 16.91 -10.78
C ARG A 103 -2.21 18.17 -10.12
N TYR A 104 -1.43 19.25 -10.21
CA TYR A 104 -1.82 20.56 -9.70
C TYR A 104 -1.52 21.65 -10.72
N PHE A 105 -2.05 22.84 -10.50
CA PHE A 105 -1.84 23.98 -11.38
C PHE A 105 -0.85 24.95 -10.74
N ASN A 106 0.06 25.49 -11.52
CA ASN A 106 0.89 26.60 -11.07
C ASN A 106 0.03 27.87 -10.99
N PRO A 107 -0.12 28.52 -9.82
CA PRO A 107 -0.92 29.74 -9.67
C PRO A 107 -0.45 30.92 -10.53
N ALA A 108 0.84 30.97 -10.88
CA ALA A 108 1.43 32.11 -11.57
C ALA A 108 1.11 32.13 -13.07
N ASN A 109 1.01 30.95 -13.71
CA ASN A 109 0.84 30.85 -15.16
C ASN A 109 -0.26 29.86 -15.59
N GLY A 110 -0.88 29.14 -14.65
CA GLY A 110 -1.94 28.17 -14.95
C GLY A 110 -1.46 26.88 -15.59
N ASN A 111 -0.15 26.60 -15.65
CA ASN A 111 0.37 25.36 -16.21
C ASN A 111 0.11 24.17 -15.27
N ILE A 112 -0.14 23.00 -15.84
CA ILE A 112 -0.24 21.76 -15.07
C ILE A 112 1.15 21.29 -14.68
N LEU A 113 1.34 21.01 -13.40
CA LEU A 113 2.52 20.36 -12.84
C LEU A 113 2.13 18.97 -12.32
N ILE A 114 3.06 18.03 -12.47
CA ILE A 114 2.91 16.65 -12.01
C ILE A 114 3.88 16.44 -10.87
N LEU A 115 3.36 16.03 -9.72
CA LEU A 115 4.16 15.58 -8.58
C LEU A 115 4.12 14.06 -8.57
N ASN A 116 5.27 13.45 -8.82
CA ASN A 116 5.40 12.00 -8.87
C ASN A 116 5.25 11.40 -7.48
N ASN A 117 4.41 10.38 -7.37
CA ASN A 117 4.26 9.60 -6.15
C ASN A 117 4.83 8.21 -6.37
N SER A 118 5.92 7.89 -5.66
CA SER A 118 6.56 6.58 -5.72
C SER A 118 6.26 5.77 -4.48
N VAL A 119 6.16 4.44 -4.65
CA VAL A 119 5.89 3.51 -3.56
C VAL A 119 7.18 2.79 -3.14
N LYS A 120 7.38 2.69 -1.83
CA LYS A 120 8.41 1.88 -1.17
C LYS A 120 7.75 0.67 -0.52
N TYR A 121 8.45 -0.45 -0.52
CA TYR A 121 7.98 -1.71 0.03
C TYR A 121 8.85 -2.12 1.22
N THR A 122 8.22 -2.58 2.28
CA THR A 122 8.87 -3.27 3.39
C THR A 122 8.16 -4.59 3.64
N TRP A 123 8.93 -5.65 3.83
CA TRP A 123 8.39 -6.98 4.08
C TRP A 123 8.76 -7.50 5.46
N SER A 124 7.90 -8.34 6.01
CA SER A 124 8.16 -9.12 7.23
C SER A 124 7.60 -10.53 7.08
N ALA A 125 8.11 -11.45 7.91
CA ALA A 125 7.66 -12.83 7.97
C ALA A 125 7.55 -13.30 9.42
N SER A 126 6.59 -14.20 9.69
CA SER A 126 6.39 -14.83 11.00
C SER A 126 6.08 -16.32 10.83
N PRO A 127 6.98 -17.23 11.26
CA PRO A 127 8.35 -16.95 11.70
C PRO A 127 9.25 -16.44 10.57
N MET A 128 10.40 -15.86 10.91
CA MET A 128 11.37 -15.37 9.92
C MET A 128 12.18 -16.56 9.35
N PRO A 129 12.13 -16.84 8.03
CA PRO A 129 12.96 -17.88 7.43
C PRO A 129 14.42 -17.43 7.31
N GLU A 130 15.37 -18.37 7.35
CA GLU A 130 16.82 -18.07 7.36
C GLU A 130 17.28 -17.31 6.11
N GLY A 131 16.75 -17.65 4.92
CA GLY A 131 17.07 -16.95 3.67
C GLY A 131 16.14 -15.80 3.32
N PHE A 132 15.41 -15.22 4.29
CA PHE A 132 14.49 -14.12 4.02
C PHE A 132 15.20 -12.91 3.41
N LYS A 133 14.96 -12.66 2.13
CA LYS A 133 15.43 -11.49 1.40
C LYS A 133 14.32 -10.96 0.49
N TYR A 134 14.24 -9.65 0.38
CA TYR A 134 13.29 -8.99 -0.50
C TYR A 134 13.97 -7.85 -1.27
N SER A 135 13.44 -7.56 -2.46
CA SER A 135 13.87 -6.43 -3.29
C SER A 135 12.64 -5.73 -3.83
N GLY A 136 12.33 -4.56 -3.26
CA GLY A 136 11.13 -3.82 -3.59
C GLY A 136 9.87 -4.68 -3.40
N ALA A 137 9.10 -4.84 -4.46
CA ALA A 137 7.82 -5.54 -4.43
C ALA A 137 7.92 -7.08 -4.46
N LYS A 138 9.11 -7.67 -4.31
CA LYS A 138 9.31 -9.12 -4.48
C LYS A 138 10.09 -9.75 -3.33
N ILE A 139 9.67 -10.95 -2.94
CA ILE A 139 10.45 -11.91 -2.13
C ILE A 139 10.85 -13.06 -3.04
N TRP A 140 12.09 -13.53 -2.88
CA TRP A 140 12.60 -14.72 -3.55
C TRP A 140 13.43 -15.55 -2.57
N ILE A 141 12.99 -16.79 -2.31
CA ILE A 141 13.65 -17.75 -1.41
C ILE A 141 13.85 -19.05 -2.18
N GLU A 142 15.03 -19.66 -2.06
CA GLU A 142 15.40 -20.87 -2.80
C GLU A 142 16.12 -21.90 -1.94
N GLY A 143 16.08 -23.15 -2.40
CA GLY A 143 16.83 -24.27 -1.85
C GLY A 143 16.45 -24.57 -0.40
N ASN A 144 17.48 -24.71 0.43
CA ASN A 144 17.34 -25.09 1.83
C ASN A 144 16.78 -23.97 2.73
N ASP A 145 16.64 -22.76 2.20
CA ASP A 145 16.17 -21.60 2.96
C ASP A 145 14.64 -21.49 3.02
N LEU A 146 13.91 -22.41 2.39
CA LEU A 146 12.47 -22.45 2.43
C LEU A 146 11.96 -22.64 3.87
N PRO A 147 10.82 -22.02 4.23
CA PRO A 147 10.27 -22.21 5.56
C PRO A 147 9.92 -23.67 5.84
N SER A 148 10.39 -24.17 6.99
CA SER A 148 10.08 -25.50 7.53
C SER A 148 8.78 -25.55 8.34
N VAL A 149 8.12 -24.40 8.52
CA VAL A 149 6.82 -24.29 9.19
C VAL A 149 5.97 -23.27 8.46
N ASN A 150 4.65 -23.38 8.64
CA ASN A 150 3.72 -22.40 8.07
C ASN A 150 4.17 -20.98 8.45
N THR A 151 4.25 -20.11 7.44
CA THR A 151 4.86 -18.79 7.58
C THR A 151 3.94 -17.75 7.00
N ASP A 152 3.62 -16.72 7.78
CA ASP A 152 2.84 -15.59 7.32
C ASP A 152 3.79 -14.50 6.81
N TYR A 153 3.60 -14.08 5.56
CA TYR A 153 4.33 -12.98 4.95
C TYR A 153 3.46 -11.74 4.88
N THR A 154 3.98 -10.61 5.35
CA THR A 154 3.29 -9.31 5.31
C THR A 154 4.11 -8.34 4.47
N VAL A 155 3.43 -7.61 3.58
CA VAL A 155 4.01 -6.51 2.81
C VAL A 155 3.33 -5.21 3.19
N LYS A 156 4.13 -4.18 3.42
CA LYS A 156 3.69 -2.80 3.60
C LYS A 156 4.19 -1.96 2.44
N ALA A 157 3.28 -1.30 1.75
CA ALA A 157 3.57 -0.27 0.76
C ALA A 157 3.43 1.10 1.43
N THR A 158 4.42 1.98 1.28
CA THR A 158 4.40 3.36 1.76
C THR A 158 4.75 4.32 0.63
N ASP A 159 3.97 5.37 0.45
CA ASP A 159 4.18 6.35 -0.61
C ASP A 159 5.10 7.52 -0.16
N ASN A 160 5.29 8.53 -1.01
CA ASN A 160 6.13 9.69 -0.67
C ASN A 160 5.47 10.66 0.33
N PHE A 161 4.19 10.48 0.63
CA PHE A 161 3.38 11.32 1.52
C PHE A 161 3.03 10.61 2.83
N GLU A 162 3.77 9.53 3.14
CA GLU A 162 3.65 8.73 4.35
C GLU A 162 2.31 7.98 4.49
N MET A 163 1.52 7.89 3.42
CA MET A 163 0.40 6.98 3.39
C MET A 163 0.91 5.55 3.26
N TRP A 164 0.22 4.62 3.91
CA TRP A 164 0.60 3.22 3.86
C TRP A 164 -0.60 2.28 3.73
N LYS A 165 -0.34 1.11 3.14
CA LYS A 165 -1.24 -0.03 3.03
C LYS A 165 -0.48 -1.30 3.38
N GLU A 166 -1.17 -2.28 3.92
CA GLU A 166 -0.61 -3.59 4.25
C GLU A 166 -1.46 -4.70 3.65
N ASP A 167 -0.78 -5.78 3.25
CA ASP A 167 -1.42 -7.02 2.82
C ASP A 167 -0.58 -8.22 3.28
N ALA A 168 -1.22 -9.38 3.43
CA ALA A 168 -0.58 -10.59 3.95
C ALA A 168 -1.00 -11.84 3.16
N VAL A 169 -0.09 -12.82 3.14
CA VAL A 169 -0.29 -14.14 2.53
C VAL A 169 0.32 -15.24 3.40
N LYS A 170 -0.37 -16.36 3.49
CA LYS A 170 0.07 -17.54 4.23
C LYS A 170 0.81 -18.53 3.36
N TYR A 171 2.04 -18.86 3.72
CA TYR A 171 2.78 -19.97 3.14
C TYR A 171 2.50 -21.24 3.93
N ILE A 172 1.91 -22.24 3.25
CA ILE A 172 1.72 -23.58 3.80
C ILE A 172 2.89 -24.46 3.40
N THR A 173 3.57 -24.97 4.41
CA THR A 173 4.76 -25.80 4.24
C THR A 173 4.40 -27.19 3.72
N ILE A 174 5.18 -27.68 2.77
CA ILE A 174 5.08 -29.04 2.23
C ILE A 174 6.30 -29.82 2.72
N ILE A 175 6.26 -30.29 3.97
CA ILE A 175 7.27 -31.24 4.45
C ILE A 175 6.76 -32.65 4.15
N PRO A 176 7.44 -33.43 3.30
CA PRO A 176 7.18 -34.86 3.22
C PRO A 176 7.55 -35.48 4.57
N LYS A 177 6.55 -35.92 5.33
CA LYS A 177 6.79 -36.86 6.44
C LYS A 177 7.14 -38.19 5.80
N ALA A 178 8.41 -38.56 5.86
CA ALA A 178 8.81 -39.91 5.53
C ALA A 178 8.36 -40.82 6.69
N ASP A 179 7.27 -41.55 6.47
CA ASP A 179 6.80 -42.59 7.38
C ASP A 179 7.44 -43.91 6.94
N PHE A 180 8.40 -44.40 7.72
CA PHE A 180 9.05 -45.67 7.46
C PHE A 180 8.70 -46.63 8.59
N GLU A 181 7.93 -47.66 8.27
CA GLU A 181 7.76 -48.81 9.15
C GLU A 181 8.85 -49.84 8.82
N THR A 182 9.72 -50.12 9.79
CA THR A 182 10.69 -51.21 9.68
C THR A 182 10.04 -52.51 10.13
N GLU A 183 9.64 -53.35 9.18
CA GLU A 183 9.29 -54.74 9.49
C GLU A 183 10.58 -55.58 9.56
N TYR A 184 10.90 -56.09 10.75
CA TYR A 184 11.93 -57.12 10.91
C TYR A 184 11.35 -58.48 10.50
N GLU A 185 11.36 -58.81 9.22
CA GLU A 185 11.23 -60.21 8.81
C GLU A 185 12.51 -60.96 9.21
N LYS A 186 12.41 -61.83 10.22
CA LYS A 186 13.45 -62.80 10.54
C LYS A 186 13.48 -63.86 9.42
N SER A 187 14.13 -63.55 8.31
CA SER A 187 14.19 -64.43 7.14
C SER A 187 15.61 -64.51 6.59
N THR A 188 16.07 -65.73 6.37
CA THR A 188 17.40 -66.10 5.86
C THR A 188 17.66 -65.68 4.40
N ARG A 189 16.97 -64.67 3.85
CA ARG A 189 17.21 -64.06 2.53
C ARG A 189 16.40 -62.77 2.41
N ILE A 190 17.08 -61.63 2.28
CA ILE A 190 16.45 -60.33 2.01
C ILE A 190 15.95 -60.31 0.56
N LYS A 191 14.65 -60.12 0.35
CA LYS A 191 14.08 -59.74 -0.95
C LYS A 191 13.47 -58.36 -0.84
N PHE A 192 14.08 -57.39 -1.53
CA PHE A 192 13.50 -56.06 -1.73
C PHE A 192 12.22 -56.14 -2.56
N ARG A 193 11.14 -55.51 -2.09
CA ARG A 193 9.98 -55.16 -2.92
C ARG A 193 9.76 -53.65 -2.88
N PRO A 194 9.85 -52.93 -4.01
CA PRO A 194 9.50 -51.52 -4.06
C PRO A 194 7.97 -51.31 -4.00
N PRO A 195 7.49 -50.20 -3.40
CA PRO A 195 6.07 -49.93 -3.21
C PRO A 195 5.52 -49.14 -4.41
N TRP A 196 5.30 -49.79 -5.55
CA TRP A 196 4.47 -49.20 -6.60
C TRP A 196 3.52 -50.26 -7.14
N ARG A 197 2.30 -50.31 -6.59
CA ARG A 197 1.15 -50.87 -7.32
C ARG A 197 0.53 -49.72 -8.11
N LEU A 198 0.68 -49.80 -9.42
CA LEU A 198 -0.14 -49.07 -10.38
C LEU A 198 -1.60 -49.48 -10.13
N LEU A 199 -2.44 -48.50 -9.77
CA LEU A 199 -3.89 -48.64 -9.91
C LEU A 199 -4.20 -48.50 -11.40
N SER A 200 -4.66 -49.60 -12.00
CA SER A 200 -5.34 -49.64 -13.30
C SER A 200 -6.76 -49.10 -13.16
#